data_AF-A0AAD9BVJ1-F1
#
_entry.id   AF-A0AAD9BVJ1-F1
#
_cell.length_a   1.000
_cell.length_b   1.000
_cell.length_c   1.000
_cell.angle_alpha   90.00
_cell.angle_beta   90.00
_cell.angle_gamma   90.00
#
_symmetry.space_group_name_H-M   'P 1'
#
loop_
_entity.id
_entity.type
_entity.pdbx_description
1 polymer ?
#
loop_
_entity_poly.entity_id
_entity_poly.type
_entity_poly.pdbx_seq_one_letter_code
_entity_poly.pdbx_strand_id
1 'polypeptide(L)'
;MEPRQKLINSAEVCVDEALCGLVRASGGLSLMGGGHRVLLRSDLNLLRGKVALLSGGGSGHEPAHGGYLGEGMLSAAVAGGVFASPPPASILAAILCLHNAGASGVLLIVKNYTGDRLNFGLAAEQARNHGVDVDMVIVADDCAFNQPSKAGRRGLCGTIFIHKLAGALAEEGCSLVQIVSKVMEVLKGIGTLGVSLSPCSVPGCLPSFDLPPGDMEIGLGIHGEPGIKRSKVASADEVVKTMIDHMTNTDSDRVVVCVNNLGALSCLEMAVVARATIICLESRGVVVARVMSGSFMTSLEMAGVSLSVMTVDQETLRLFDAKTSAPAWPNLSSVCVSGRSFITEAPEMSPRPQDHTHKKVRIQGPLSPVMRKALVKVCTTLLEKQEELNALDRASGDGDCGNTHAQAAKAIQEWLQDHVVPGCPGQLLSVLAGLVQEKMGGSSGA
;
A
#
# COMPACT_ATOMS: atom_id res chain seq x y z
N MET A 1 15.04 26.43 -0.29
CA MET A 1 14.55 25.24 -1.03
C MET A 1 13.52 25.73 -2.03
N GLU A 2 13.53 25.17 -3.23
CA GLU A 2 12.46 25.39 -4.20
C GLU A 2 11.41 24.27 -4.06
N PRO A 3 10.12 24.54 -4.40
CA PRO A 3 9.11 23.51 -4.47
C PRO A 3 9.51 22.38 -5.42
N ARG A 4 9.17 21.14 -5.05
CA ARG A 4 9.40 19.97 -5.91
C ARG A 4 8.58 20.10 -7.19
N GLN A 5 9.22 19.92 -8.34
CA GLN A 5 8.51 19.88 -9.63
C GLN A 5 7.62 18.63 -9.72
N LYS A 6 6.42 18.81 -10.27
CA LYS A 6 5.41 17.77 -10.47
C LYS A 6 4.95 17.78 -11.92
N LEU A 7 4.54 16.63 -12.43
CA LEU A 7 3.96 16.50 -13.77
C LEU A 7 2.50 16.98 -13.78
N ILE A 8 2.32 18.29 -13.78
CA ILE A 8 1.03 19.00 -13.81
C ILE A 8 1.18 20.27 -14.65
N ASN A 9 0.09 20.79 -15.20
CA ASN A 9 0.13 22.06 -15.93
C ASN A 9 0.22 23.26 -14.98
N SER A 10 -0.64 23.30 -13.94
CA SER A 10 -0.55 24.30 -12.87
C SER A 10 -1.19 23.78 -11.57
N ALA A 11 -0.86 24.41 -10.43
CA ALA A 11 -1.41 24.01 -9.13
C ALA A 11 -2.93 24.28 -9.03
N GLU A 12 -3.42 25.31 -9.71
CA GLU A 12 -4.81 25.76 -9.65
C GLU A 12 -5.78 24.80 -10.34
N VAL A 13 -5.38 24.24 -11.49
CA VAL A 13 -6.25 23.39 -12.33
C VAL A 13 -5.97 21.89 -12.20
N CYS A 14 -4.90 21.49 -11.52
CA CYS A 14 -4.46 20.08 -11.47
C CYS A 14 -5.54 19.11 -10.97
N VAL A 15 -6.40 19.53 -10.04
CA VAL A 15 -7.51 18.70 -9.57
C VAL A 15 -8.54 18.49 -10.68
N ASP A 16 -8.93 19.54 -11.40
CA ASP A 16 -9.92 19.44 -12.48
C ASP A 16 -9.40 18.57 -13.62
N GLU A 17 -8.12 18.71 -13.96
CA GLU A 17 -7.42 17.87 -14.95
C GLU A 17 -7.36 16.41 -14.51
N ALA A 18 -7.04 16.14 -13.24
CA ALA A 18 -7.00 14.78 -12.69
C ALA A 18 -8.37 14.10 -12.72
N LEU A 19 -9.44 14.81 -12.33
CA LEU A 19 -10.82 14.30 -12.41
C LEU A 19 -11.24 14.02 -13.86
N CYS A 20 -10.91 14.92 -14.79
CA CYS A 20 -11.14 14.72 -16.22
C CYS A 20 -10.38 13.49 -16.76
N GLY A 21 -9.11 13.33 -16.38
CA GLY A 21 -8.28 12.19 -16.73
C GLY A 21 -8.89 10.87 -16.23
N LEU A 22 -9.35 10.83 -14.98
CA LEU A 22 -9.99 9.65 -14.40
C LEU A 22 -11.27 9.25 -15.16
N VAL A 23 -12.13 10.22 -15.47
CA VAL A 23 -13.37 9.97 -16.25
C VAL A 23 -13.05 9.49 -17.66
N ARG A 24 -12.06 10.09 -18.33
CA ARG A 24 -11.65 9.67 -19.67
C ARG A 24 -10.99 8.28 -19.69
N ALA A 25 -10.32 7.90 -18.61
CA ALA A 25 -9.70 6.58 -18.47
C ALA A 25 -10.70 5.49 -18.05
N SER A 26 -11.89 5.85 -17.56
CA SER A 26 -12.87 4.92 -16.99
C SER A 26 -14.26 5.12 -17.59
N GLY A 27 -14.70 4.23 -18.49
CA GLY A 27 -15.99 4.36 -19.20
C GLY A 27 -17.27 4.31 -18.33
N GLY A 28 -17.14 3.97 -17.05
CA GLY A 28 -18.24 3.91 -16.07
C GLY A 28 -18.46 5.18 -15.25
N LEU A 29 -17.75 6.27 -15.53
CA LEU A 29 -17.79 7.49 -14.72
C LEU A 29 -18.24 8.71 -15.54
N SER A 30 -18.72 9.73 -14.83
CA SER A 30 -19.06 11.04 -15.40
C SER A 30 -18.65 12.16 -14.44
N LEU A 31 -18.38 13.35 -15.00
CA LEU A 31 -18.06 14.57 -14.24
C LEU A 31 -19.25 15.52 -14.29
N MET A 32 -19.65 16.05 -13.14
CA MET A 32 -20.73 17.04 -13.05
C MET A 32 -20.31 18.37 -13.70
N GLY A 33 -21.20 18.96 -14.49
CA GLY A 33 -21.01 20.30 -15.05
C GLY A 33 -21.17 21.43 -14.02
N GLY A 34 -21.05 22.68 -14.49
CA GLY A 34 -21.37 23.85 -13.66
C GLY A 34 -20.29 24.22 -12.62
N GLY A 35 -19.05 23.74 -12.78
CA GLY A 35 -17.94 24.07 -11.88
C GLY A 35 -17.90 23.22 -10.60
N HIS A 36 -18.70 22.16 -10.52
CA HIS A 36 -18.67 21.21 -9.41
C HIS A 36 -17.63 20.12 -9.66
N ARG A 37 -16.67 19.96 -8.74
CA ARG A 37 -15.72 18.84 -8.70
C ARG A 37 -16.39 17.58 -8.13
N VAL A 38 -17.41 17.09 -8.84
CA VAL A 38 -18.21 15.92 -8.45
C VAL A 38 -18.11 14.85 -9.52
N LEU A 39 -17.64 13.67 -9.13
CA LEU A 39 -17.67 12.46 -9.94
C LEU A 39 -18.91 11.64 -9.59
N LEU A 40 -19.51 11.04 -10.61
CA LEU A 40 -20.70 10.20 -10.54
C LEU A 40 -20.46 8.91 -11.32
N ARG A 41 -21.01 7.78 -10.87
CA ARG A 41 -21.16 6.60 -11.75
C ARG A 41 -22.06 6.97 -12.93
N SER A 42 -21.79 6.46 -14.15
CA SER A 42 -22.53 6.85 -15.36
C SER A 42 -23.91 6.19 -15.48
N ASP A 43 -24.15 5.13 -14.70
CA ASP A 43 -25.35 4.29 -14.63
C ASP A 43 -26.28 4.68 -13.47
N LEU A 44 -26.45 5.98 -13.20
CA LEU A 44 -27.26 6.50 -12.07
C LEU A 44 -28.68 5.93 -12.02
N ASN A 45 -29.26 5.56 -13.15
CA ASN A 45 -30.60 4.94 -13.21
C ASN A 45 -30.69 3.60 -12.46
N LEU A 46 -29.56 2.90 -12.27
CA LEU A 46 -29.50 1.64 -11.51
C LEU A 46 -29.56 1.86 -9.98
N LEU A 47 -29.48 3.11 -9.52
CA LEU A 47 -29.66 3.47 -8.10
C LEU A 47 -31.12 3.53 -7.67
N ARG A 48 -32.08 3.41 -8.61
CA ARG A 48 -33.50 3.55 -8.31
C ARG A 48 -33.94 2.56 -7.23
N GLY A 49 -34.46 3.09 -6.12
CA GLY A 49 -34.93 2.30 -4.99
C GLY A 49 -33.82 1.72 -4.10
N LYS A 50 -32.55 2.04 -4.38
CA LYS A 50 -31.39 1.67 -3.56
C LYS A 50 -30.85 2.90 -2.83
N VAL A 51 -30.13 2.67 -1.74
CA VAL A 51 -29.37 3.73 -1.06
C VAL A 51 -28.17 4.11 -1.91
N ALA A 52 -27.97 5.40 -2.16
CA ALA A 52 -26.78 5.90 -2.81
C ALA A 52 -25.68 6.22 -1.79
N LEU A 53 -24.44 6.00 -2.18
CA LEU A 53 -23.27 6.24 -1.32
C LEU A 53 -22.45 7.41 -1.85
N LEU A 54 -22.21 8.39 -0.98
CA LEU A 54 -21.43 9.57 -1.28
C LEU A 54 -20.23 9.68 -0.32
N SER A 55 -19.04 9.85 -0.88
CA SER A 55 -17.81 10.14 -0.13
C SER A 55 -17.12 11.36 -0.72
N GLY A 56 -15.99 11.77 -0.14
CA GLY A 56 -15.21 12.88 -0.64
C GLY A 56 -14.17 13.40 0.34
N GLY A 57 -13.65 14.58 0.04
CA GLY A 57 -12.64 15.27 0.84
C GLY A 57 -11.66 16.04 -0.04
N GLY A 58 -10.55 16.45 0.55
CA GLY A 58 -9.42 17.00 -0.21
C GLY A 58 -8.90 16.03 -1.26
N SER A 59 -8.42 16.58 -2.36
CA SER A 59 -7.70 15.83 -3.41
C SER A 59 -6.27 15.51 -2.97
N GLY A 60 -5.59 14.62 -3.69
CA GLY A 60 -4.22 14.19 -3.37
C GLY A 60 -4.13 12.85 -2.63
N HIS A 61 -5.24 12.11 -2.58
CA HIS A 61 -5.32 10.77 -2.00
C HIS A 61 -5.68 9.70 -3.01
N GLU A 62 -5.55 10.03 -4.30
CA GLU A 62 -5.97 9.16 -5.41
C GLU A 62 -5.30 7.76 -5.27
N PRO A 63 -6.07 6.67 -5.49
CA PRO A 63 -7.39 6.63 -6.11
C PRO A 63 -8.56 7.04 -5.22
N ALA A 64 -8.36 7.30 -3.92
CA ALA A 64 -9.43 7.76 -3.05
C ALA A 64 -9.88 9.19 -3.44
N HIS A 65 -11.15 9.48 -3.68
CA HIS A 65 -12.30 8.54 -3.68
C HIS A 65 -12.82 8.20 -5.07
N GLY A 66 -12.40 8.95 -6.11
CA GLY A 66 -12.90 8.81 -7.48
C GLY A 66 -12.76 7.41 -8.07
N GLY A 67 -11.70 6.69 -7.71
CA GLY A 67 -11.45 5.32 -8.19
C GLY A 67 -12.37 4.26 -7.56
N TYR A 68 -13.16 4.62 -6.55
CA TYR A 68 -14.07 3.72 -5.84
C TYR A 68 -15.54 3.87 -6.26
N LEU A 69 -15.80 4.56 -7.36
CA LEU A 69 -17.13 4.70 -7.94
C LEU A 69 -17.44 3.53 -8.87
N GLY A 70 -18.58 2.90 -8.64
CA GLY A 70 -19.06 1.76 -9.41
C GLY A 70 -20.03 0.92 -8.59
N GLU A 71 -20.82 0.09 -9.28
CA GLU A 71 -21.72 -0.91 -8.69
C GLU A 71 -21.00 -1.66 -7.56
N GLY A 72 -21.64 -1.79 -6.40
CA GLY A 72 -21.04 -2.44 -5.23
C GLY A 72 -20.10 -1.58 -4.39
N MET A 73 -19.87 -0.31 -4.76
CA MET A 73 -19.15 0.70 -3.96
C MET A 73 -19.81 2.09 -4.09
N LEU A 74 -19.07 3.18 -4.27
CA LEU A 74 -19.60 4.54 -4.22
C LEU A 74 -20.50 4.85 -5.44
N SER A 75 -21.51 5.70 -5.22
CA SER A 75 -22.35 6.27 -6.27
C SER A 75 -21.77 7.59 -6.79
N ALA A 76 -21.15 8.37 -5.91
CA ALA A 76 -20.48 9.62 -6.24
C ALA A 76 -19.33 9.93 -5.28
N ALA A 77 -18.41 10.78 -5.73
CA ALA A 77 -17.36 11.37 -4.89
C ALA A 77 -17.22 12.86 -5.16
N VAL A 78 -17.01 13.64 -4.09
CA VAL A 78 -16.77 15.09 -4.17
C VAL A 78 -15.33 15.41 -3.83
N ALA A 79 -14.64 16.10 -4.73
CA ALA A 79 -13.25 16.48 -4.58
C ALA A 79 -13.13 17.97 -4.23
N GLY A 80 -12.35 18.30 -3.21
CA GLY A 80 -11.95 19.66 -2.88
C GLY A 80 -10.62 20.04 -3.53
N GLY A 81 -9.98 21.10 -3.03
CA GLY A 81 -8.59 21.40 -3.37
C GLY A 81 -7.65 20.30 -2.86
N VAL A 82 -6.37 20.32 -3.24
CA VAL A 82 -5.38 19.39 -2.68
C VAL A 82 -5.32 19.58 -1.16
N PHE A 83 -5.62 18.53 -0.41
CA PHE A 83 -5.72 18.51 1.06
C PHE A 83 -6.71 19.52 1.68
N ALA A 84 -7.69 20.00 0.91
CA ALA A 84 -8.72 20.91 1.39
C ALA A 84 -10.13 20.35 1.13
N SER A 85 -10.96 20.28 2.17
CA SER A 85 -12.35 19.80 2.08
C SER A 85 -13.13 20.45 0.92
N PRO A 86 -14.02 19.72 0.24
CA PRO A 86 -14.87 20.29 -0.79
C PRO A 86 -15.85 21.31 -0.21
N PRO A 87 -16.33 22.26 -1.03
CA PRO A 87 -17.34 23.22 -0.61
C PRO A 87 -18.71 22.53 -0.42
N PRO A 88 -19.51 22.94 0.58
CA PRO A 88 -20.83 22.36 0.87
C PRO A 88 -21.78 22.37 -0.34
N ALA A 89 -21.72 23.41 -1.18
CA ALA A 89 -22.56 23.52 -2.37
C ALA A 89 -22.35 22.37 -3.38
N SER A 90 -21.10 21.93 -3.58
CA SER A 90 -20.80 20.79 -4.45
C SER A 90 -21.26 19.47 -3.84
N ILE A 91 -21.20 19.35 -2.51
CA ILE A 91 -21.70 18.18 -1.78
C ILE A 91 -23.22 18.10 -1.89
N LEU A 92 -23.92 19.21 -1.67
CA LEU A 92 -25.37 19.31 -1.83
C LEU A 92 -25.79 18.97 -3.28
N ALA A 93 -25.08 19.50 -4.27
CA ALA A 93 -25.35 19.19 -5.68
C ALA A 93 -25.22 17.68 -5.98
N ALA A 94 -24.22 17.01 -5.41
CA ALA A 94 -24.07 15.56 -5.51
C ALA A 94 -25.25 14.82 -4.86
N ILE A 95 -25.64 15.19 -3.64
CA ILE A 95 -26.77 14.58 -2.92
C ILE A 95 -28.08 14.71 -3.72
N LEU A 96 -28.39 15.93 -4.19
CA LEU A 96 -29.60 16.19 -4.97
C LEU A 96 -29.59 15.45 -6.32
N CYS A 97 -28.43 15.34 -6.97
CA CYS A 97 -28.29 14.56 -8.21
C CYS A 97 -28.63 13.07 -7.98
N LEU A 98 -28.09 12.47 -6.91
CA LEU A 98 -28.37 11.07 -6.54
C LEU A 98 -29.85 10.87 -6.18
N HIS A 99 -30.44 11.79 -5.41
CA HIS A 99 -31.86 11.76 -5.07
C HIS A 99 -32.75 11.83 -6.33
N ASN A 100 -32.47 12.77 -7.23
CA ASN A 100 -33.22 12.94 -8.48
C ASN A 100 -33.08 11.74 -9.43
N ALA A 101 -31.99 10.96 -9.33
CA ALA A 101 -31.83 9.71 -10.05
C ALA A 101 -32.71 8.57 -9.50
N GLY A 102 -33.36 8.77 -8.34
CA GLY A 102 -34.30 7.83 -7.73
C GLY A 102 -33.72 7.03 -6.56
N ALA A 103 -32.59 7.45 -5.98
CA ALA A 103 -32.05 6.85 -4.77
C ALA A 103 -33.08 6.94 -3.62
N SER A 104 -33.24 5.85 -2.87
CA SER A 104 -34.16 5.79 -1.73
C SER A 104 -33.69 6.57 -0.50
N GLY A 105 -32.40 6.90 -0.46
CA GLY A 105 -31.72 7.70 0.55
C GLY A 105 -30.23 7.85 0.19
N VAL A 106 -29.50 8.72 0.88
CA VAL A 106 -28.07 8.96 0.63
C VAL A 106 -27.27 8.80 1.92
N LEU A 107 -26.31 7.88 1.92
CA LEU A 107 -25.34 7.75 3.00
C LEU A 107 -24.06 8.53 2.68
N LEU A 108 -23.72 9.48 3.53
CA LEU A 108 -22.45 10.21 3.51
C LEU A 108 -21.40 9.44 4.32
N ILE A 109 -20.32 9.01 3.67
CA ILE A 109 -19.18 8.35 4.33
C ILE A 109 -18.04 9.38 4.41
N VAL A 110 -17.78 9.89 5.61
CA VAL A 110 -16.94 11.08 5.81
C VAL A 110 -15.73 10.74 6.66
N LYS A 111 -14.52 11.02 6.18
CA LYS A 111 -13.29 10.87 6.97
C LYS A 111 -13.30 11.88 8.13
N ASN A 112 -12.84 11.49 9.32
CA ASN A 112 -12.90 12.35 10.51
C ASN A 112 -11.86 13.49 10.49
N TYR A 113 -12.09 14.48 9.62
CA TYR A 113 -11.39 15.75 9.55
C TYR A 113 -12.38 16.89 9.78
N THR A 114 -11.97 17.92 10.51
CA THR A 114 -12.88 19.02 10.90
C THR A 114 -13.53 19.69 9.69
N GLY A 115 -12.76 19.99 8.64
CA GLY A 115 -13.28 20.58 7.41
C GLY A 115 -14.32 19.68 6.74
N ASP A 116 -14.01 18.39 6.60
CA ASP A 116 -14.92 17.41 5.98
C ASP A 116 -16.23 17.31 6.79
N ARG A 117 -16.15 17.13 8.11
CA ARG A 117 -17.35 17.03 8.98
C ARG A 117 -18.26 18.24 8.88
N LEU A 118 -17.70 19.44 8.93
CA LEU A 118 -18.49 20.67 8.90
C LEU A 118 -19.14 20.86 7.53
N ASN A 119 -18.40 20.65 6.44
CA ASN A 119 -18.91 20.88 5.10
C ASN A 119 -19.93 19.81 4.67
N PHE A 120 -19.66 18.53 4.94
CA PHE A 120 -20.63 17.45 4.68
C PHE A 120 -21.84 17.54 5.60
N GLY A 121 -21.64 17.89 6.88
CA GLY A 121 -22.74 18.08 7.83
C GLY A 121 -23.68 19.21 7.40
N LEU A 122 -23.14 20.36 6.97
CA LEU A 122 -23.95 21.46 6.44
C LEU A 122 -24.74 21.05 5.19
N ALA A 123 -24.09 20.33 4.27
CA ALA A 123 -24.76 19.83 3.07
C ALA A 123 -25.86 18.80 3.38
N ALA A 124 -25.66 17.94 4.39
CA ALA A 124 -26.66 16.99 4.87
C ALA A 124 -27.91 17.70 5.42
N GLU A 125 -27.73 18.71 6.28
CA GLU A 125 -28.83 19.52 6.80
C GLU A 125 -29.59 20.24 5.67
N GLN A 126 -28.85 20.82 4.72
CA GLN A 126 -29.46 21.45 3.54
C GLN A 126 -30.25 20.44 2.69
N ALA A 127 -29.73 19.23 2.48
CA ALA A 127 -30.42 18.19 1.72
C ALA A 127 -31.68 17.67 2.44
N ARG A 128 -31.64 17.51 3.76
CA ARG A 128 -32.81 17.17 4.58
C ARG A 128 -33.91 18.23 4.45
N ASN A 129 -33.54 19.51 4.39
CA ASN A 129 -34.49 20.60 4.12
C ASN A 129 -35.11 20.53 2.70
N HIS A 130 -34.47 19.84 1.76
CA HIS A 130 -35.03 19.54 0.43
C HIS A 130 -35.85 18.24 0.41
N GLY A 131 -36.07 17.60 1.57
CA GLY A 131 -36.84 16.35 1.69
C GLY A 131 -36.05 15.08 1.34
N VAL A 132 -34.72 15.17 1.23
CA VAL A 132 -33.88 13.99 0.97
C VAL A 132 -33.61 13.25 2.28
N ASP A 133 -33.82 11.94 2.30
CA ASP A 133 -33.37 11.08 3.40
C ASP A 133 -31.85 10.91 3.34
N VAL A 134 -31.14 11.48 4.32
CA VAL A 134 -29.68 11.54 4.35
C VAL A 134 -29.19 11.17 5.74
N ASP A 135 -28.21 10.28 5.81
CA ASP A 135 -27.47 9.97 7.03
C ASP A 135 -25.97 10.09 6.79
N MET A 136 -25.18 10.22 7.86
CA MET A 136 -23.75 10.48 7.80
C MET A 136 -23.00 9.61 8.80
N VAL A 137 -22.07 8.83 8.28
CA VAL A 137 -21.11 8.05 9.07
C VAL A 137 -19.75 8.73 9.03
N ILE A 138 -19.15 8.90 10.22
CA ILE A 138 -17.80 9.41 10.38
C ILE A 138 -16.83 8.25 10.56
N VAL A 139 -15.83 8.14 9.68
CA VAL A 139 -14.76 7.15 9.77
C VAL A 139 -13.57 7.73 10.51
N ALA A 140 -13.19 7.08 11.61
CA ALA A 140 -12.16 7.53 12.55
C ALA A 140 -11.25 6.36 12.97
N ASP A 141 -10.63 5.71 11.98
CA ASP A 141 -9.87 4.46 12.10
C ASP A 141 -8.39 4.63 12.50
N ASP A 142 -7.85 5.85 12.52
CA ASP A 142 -6.44 6.09 12.87
C ASP A 142 -6.11 5.76 14.33
N CYS A 143 -5.28 4.75 14.56
CA CYS A 143 -4.86 4.29 15.89
C CYS A 143 -3.72 5.10 16.50
N ALA A 144 -3.12 6.07 15.80
CA ALA A 144 -1.88 6.72 16.27
C ALA A 144 -1.98 7.30 17.70
N PHE A 145 -3.11 7.88 18.08
CA PHE A 145 -3.28 8.52 19.39
C PHE A 145 -4.22 7.72 20.30
N ASN A 146 -3.65 7.15 21.37
CA ASN A 146 -4.41 6.44 22.43
C ASN A 146 -5.46 7.33 23.12
N GLN A 147 -5.16 8.62 23.25
CA GLN A 147 -6.12 9.63 23.70
C GLN A 147 -6.41 10.56 22.51
N PRO A 148 -7.56 10.40 21.85
CA PRO A 148 -7.88 11.24 20.72
C PRO A 148 -8.03 12.70 21.16
N SER A 149 -7.70 13.62 20.25
CA SER A 149 -7.96 15.04 20.43
C SER A 149 -9.46 15.31 20.61
N LYS A 150 -9.83 16.56 20.94
CA LYS A 150 -11.25 16.97 20.92
C LYS A 150 -11.96 16.69 19.58
N ALA A 151 -11.21 16.63 18.47
CA ALA A 151 -11.74 16.31 17.15
C ALA A 151 -11.93 14.79 16.90
N GLY A 152 -11.40 13.92 17.77
CA GLY A 152 -11.40 12.47 17.59
C GLY A 152 -10.13 11.94 16.91
N ARG A 153 -10.18 10.67 16.48
CA ARG A 153 -9.16 9.97 15.67
C ARG A 153 -9.30 10.35 14.20
N ARG A 154 -8.22 10.44 13.42
CA ARG A 154 -8.32 10.75 11.97
C ARG A 154 -9.00 9.60 11.20
N GLY A 155 -9.56 9.91 10.04
CA GLY A 155 -10.04 8.90 9.07
C GLY A 155 -9.00 8.66 7.98
N LEU A 156 -8.51 7.42 7.86
CA LEU A 156 -7.44 7.02 6.94
C LEU A 156 -7.92 5.89 6.01
N CYS A 157 -7.01 5.00 5.59
CA CYS A 157 -7.24 3.99 4.57
C CYS A 157 -8.33 2.98 4.95
N GLY A 158 -8.66 2.77 6.23
CA GLY A 158 -9.76 1.90 6.65
C GLY A 158 -11.14 2.34 6.13
N THR A 159 -11.27 3.61 5.72
CA THR A 159 -12.43 4.15 5.02
C THR A 159 -12.84 3.33 3.79
N ILE A 160 -11.87 2.74 3.06
CA ILE A 160 -12.18 1.97 1.85
C ILE A 160 -12.95 0.68 2.16
N PHE A 161 -12.76 0.10 3.36
CA PHE A 161 -13.54 -1.06 3.79
C PHE A 161 -15.00 -0.68 3.96
N ILE A 162 -15.27 0.51 4.49
CA ILE A 162 -16.64 1.00 4.65
C ILE A 162 -17.29 1.27 3.30
N HIS A 163 -16.55 1.84 2.33
CA HIS A 163 -17.05 1.97 0.96
C HIS A 163 -17.47 0.61 0.37
N LYS A 164 -16.65 -0.43 0.60
CA LYS A 164 -16.90 -1.76 0.07
C LYS A 164 -18.10 -2.46 0.71
N LEU A 165 -18.19 -2.42 2.04
CA LEU A 165 -19.26 -3.10 2.79
C LEU A 165 -20.60 -2.39 2.62
N ALA A 166 -20.60 -1.05 2.73
CA ALA A 166 -21.81 -0.25 2.50
C ALA A 166 -22.31 -0.42 1.06
N GLY A 167 -21.40 -0.47 0.09
CA GLY A 167 -21.73 -0.66 -1.32
C GLY A 167 -22.39 -2.00 -1.58
N ALA A 168 -21.84 -3.09 -1.02
CA ALA A 168 -22.46 -4.41 -1.12
C ALA A 168 -23.87 -4.45 -0.51
N LEU A 169 -24.07 -3.86 0.66
CA LEU A 169 -25.40 -3.77 1.30
C LEU A 169 -26.39 -2.91 0.50
N ALA A 170 -25.92 -1.81 -0.10
CA ALA A 170 -26.74 -0.96 -0.96
C ALA A 170 -27.20 -1.72 -2.21
N GLU A 171 -26.33 -2.52 -2.83
CA GLU A 171 -26.71 -3.35 -3.99
C GLU A 171 -27.67 -4.49 -3.60
N GLU A 172 -27.60 -4.99 -2.37
CA GLU A 172 -28.57 -5.93 -1.79
C GLU A 172 -29.94 -5.28 -1.48
N GLY A 173 -30.06 -3.96 -1.62
CA GLY A 173 -31.30 -3.22 -1.38
C GLY A 173 -31.60 -2.99 0.11
N CYS A 174 -30.60 -3.06 0.99
CA CYS A 174 -30.77 -2.72 2.40
C CYS A 174 -31.18 -1.26 2.57
N SER A 175 -31.98 -0.97 3.61
CA SER A 175 -32.38 0.39 3.94
C SER A 175 -31.21 1.21 4.49
N LEU A 176 -31.32 2.54 4.43
CA LEU A 176 -30.29 3.46 4.93
C LEU A 176 -29.93 3.17 6.40
N VAL A 177 -30.95 2.94 7.24
CA VAL A 177 -30.79 2.61 8.66
C VAL A 177 -30.03 1.29 8.86
N GLN A 178 -30.33 0.26 8.07
CA GLN A 178 -29.64 -1.03 8.15
C GLN A 178 -28.17 -0.90 7.77
N ILE A 179 -27.87 -0.15 6.69
CA ILE A 179 -26.50 0.10 6.24
C ILE A 179 -25.72 0.87 7.32
N VAL A 180 -26.28 1.96 7.85
CA VAL A 180 -25.65 2.76 8.91
C VAL A 180 -25.36 1.91 10.14
N SER A 181 -26.33 1.10 10.59
CA SER A 181 -26.16 0.22 11.74
C SER A 181 -25.00 -0.76 11.54
N LYS A 182 -24.96 -1.47 10.40
CA LYS A 182 -23.91 -2.47 10.13
C LYS A 182 -22.53 -1.81 9.96
N VAL A 183 -22.45 -0.68 9.27
CA VAL A 183 -21.20 0.06 9.08
C VAL A 183 -20.64 0.56 10.42
N MET A 184 -21.50 1.12 11.28
CA MET A 184 -21.10 1.61 12.60
C MET A 184 -20.66 0.47 13.54
N GLU A 185 -21.22 -0.73 13.39
CA GLU A 185 -20.76 -1.94 14.07
C GLU A 185 -19.35 -2.30 13.60
N VAL A 186 -19.15 -2.47 12.29
CA VAL A 186 -17.87 -2.91 11.71
C VAL A 186 -16.75 -1.89 11.96
N LEU A 187 -17.05 -0.59 11.95
CA LEU A 187 -16.07 0.47 12.24
C LEU A 187 -15.33 0.29 13.56
N LYS A 188 -15.95 -0.34 14.57
CA LYS A 188 -15.32 -0.60 15.87
C LYS A 188 -14.15 -1.59 15.77
N GLY A 189 -14.18 -2.44 14.76
CA GLY A 189 -13.17 -3.46 14.47
C GLY A 189 -12.15 -3.04 13.41
N ILE A 190 -12.11 -1.76 13.02
CA ILE A 190 -11.15 -1.23 12.05
C ILE A 190 -10.09 -0.37 12.77
N GLY A 191 -8.82 -0.66 12.50
CA GLY A 191 -7.70 0.14 12.96
C GLY A 191 -6.68 0.36 11.85
N THR A 192 -6.16 1.58 11.76
CA THR A 192 -5.13 1.98 10.80
C THR A 192 -3.98 2.69 11.47
N LEU A 193 -2.74 2.38 11.07
CA LEU A 193 -1.55 3.12 11.47
C LEU A 193 -0.64 3.30 10.27
N GLY A 194 -0.05 4.49 10.13
CA GLY A 194 0.89 4.83 9.06
C GLY A 194 2.32 4.96 9.55
N VAL A 195 3.27 4.83 8.64
CA VAL A 195 4.66 5.25 8.79
C VAL A 195 5.11 5.95 7.51
N SER A 196 5.83 7.06 7.68
CA SER A 196 6.40 7.85 6.58
C SER A 196 7.93 7.84 6.65
N LEU A 197 8.56 7.74 5.48
CA LEU A 197 10.01 7.85 5.25
C LEU A 197 10.38 9.19 4.60
N SER A 198 9.40 9.91 4.06
CA SER A 198 9.59 11.25 3.50
C SER A 198 8.27 12.04 3.49
N PRO A 199 8.31 13.38 3.57
CA PRO A 199 7.14 14.22 3.38
C PRO A 199 6.64 14.18 1.94
N CYS A 200 5.39 14.59 1.75
CA CYS A 200 4.87 15.00 0.44
C CYS A 200 4.89 16.52 0.28
N SER A 201 4.71 17.01 -0.94
CA SER A 201 4.51 18.43 -1.22
C SER A 201 3.15 18.66 -1.86
N VAL A 202 2.35 19.59 -1.33
CA VAL A 202 1.23 20.15 -2.08
C VAL A 202 1.77 20.85 -3.33
N PRO A 203 1.15 20.73 -4.52
CA PRO A 203 1.60 21.42 -5.74
C PRO A 203 1.89 22.91 -5.50
N GLY A 204 3.10 23.36 -5.86
CA GLY A 204 3.55 24.73 -5.67
C GLY A 204 4.04 25.08 -4.25
N CYS A 205 3.98 24.14 -3.30
CA CYS A 205 4.42 24.34 -1.92
C CYS A 205 5.73 23.60 -1.60
N LEU A 206 6.39 24.06 -0.54
CA LEU A 206 7.49 23.32 0.10
C LEU A 206 6.97 22.01 0.74
N PRO A 207 7.86 21.06 1.10
CA PRO A 207 7.47 19.84 1.80
C PRO A 207 6.61 20.11 3.05
N SER A 208 5.64 19.24 3.32
CA SER A 208 4.65 19.40 4.39
C SER A 208 5.25 19.42 5.80
N PHE A 209 6.39 18.75 5.98
CA PHE A 209 7.18 18.72 7.21
C PHE A 209 8.63 18.38 6.88
N ASP A 210 9.52 18.56 7.86
CA ASP A 210 10.92 18.16 7.76
C ASP A 210 11.13 16.76 8.36
N LEU A 211 11.76 15.88 7.58
CA LEU A 211 12.16 14.52 7.98
C LEU A 211 13.51 14.19 7.30
N PRO A 212 14.61 14.12 8.05
CA PRO A 212 15.93 13.86 7.50
C PRO A 212 16.03 12.49 6.81
N PRO A 213 16.90 12.34 5.79
CA PRO A 213 17.16 11.03 5.18
C PRO A 213 17.58 9.99 6.22
N GLY A 214 16.97 8.81 6.14
CA GLY A 214 17.21 7.71 7.08
C GLY A 214 16.39 7.80 8.38
N ASP A 215 15.54 8.81 8.55
CA ASP A 215 14.52 8.87 9.60
C ASP A 215 13.16 8.40 9.07
N MET A 216 12.30 7.97 10.00
CA MET A 216 10.90 7.65 9.77
C MET A 216 10.01 8.28 10.85
N GLU A 217 8.76 8.53 10.52
CA GLU A 217 7.74 9.03 11.44
C GLU A 217 6.52 8.10 11.48
N ILE A 218 6.22 7.56 12.66
CA ILE A 218 5.10 6.64 12.92
C ILE A 218 3.87 7.44 13.34
N GLY A 219 2.71 7.04 12.81
CA GLY A 219 1.41 7.64 13.13
C GLY A 219 1.16 8.95 12.40
N LEU A 220 1.85 9.21 11.30
CA LEU A 220 1.63 10.41 10.49
C LEU A 220 0.27 10.34 9.75
N GLY A 221 -0.40 11.48 9.60
CA GLY A 221 -1.67 11.60 8.88
C GLY A 221 -1.48 11.78 7.37
N ILE A 222 -2.54 11.54 6.59
CA ILE A 222 -2.50 11.63 5.12
C ILE A 222 -2.36 13.05 4.56
N HIS A 223 -2.38 14.10 5.39
CA HIS A 223 -2.10 15.48 4.94
C HIS A 223 -0.75 15.99 5.47
N GLY A 224 0.10 15.11 6.02
CA GLY A 224 1.36 15.50 6.65
C GLY A 224 1.24 15.93 8.11
N GLU A 225 0.11 15.65 8.77
CA GLU A 225 -0.06 15.98 10.19
C GLU A 225 0.88 15.13 11.05
N PRO A 226 1.50 15.73 12.10
CA PRO A 226 2.52 15.06 12.89
C PRO A 226 2.03 13.74 13.47
N GLY A 227 2.95 12.79 13.53
CA GLY A 227 2.74 11.49 14.15
C GLY A 227 3.09 11.49 15.63
N ILE A 228 3.30 10.29 16.16
CA ILE A 228 3.57 10.06 17.58
C ILE A 228 5.04 9.84 17.88
N LYS A 229 5.84 9.43 16.89
CA LYS A 229 7.24 9.06 17.12
C LYS A 229 8.06 9.20 15.85
N ARG A 230 9.19 9.90 15.98
CA ARG A 230 10.28 9.90 15.00
C ARG A 230 11.41 8.99 15.46
N SER A 231 12.00 8.25 14.54
CA SER A 231 13.17 7.40 14.81
C SER A 231 13.96 7.14 13.53
N LYS A 232 15.13 6.53 13.63
CA LYS A 232 15.81 5.98 12.46
C LYS A 232 14.98 4.88 11.81
N VAL A 233 15.09 4.75 10.50
CA VAL A 233 14.48 3.64 9.75
C VAL A 233 15.02 2.32 10.29
N ALA A 234 14.10 1.45 10.70
CA ALA A 234 14.39 0.08 11.16
C ALA A 234 14.09 -0.92 10.04
N SER A 235 14.31 -2.21 10.29
CA SER A 235 13.91 -3.24 9.32
C SER A 235 12.39 -3.28 9.14
N ALA A 236 11.91 -3.71 7.97
CA ALA A 236 10.47 -3.80 7.70
C ALA A 236 9.74 -4.68 8.73
N ASP A 237 10.35 -5.78 9.17
CA ASP A 237 9.80 -6.66 10.19
C ASP A 237 9.60 -5.94 11.55
N GLU A 238 10.57 -5.12 11.97
CA GLU A 238 10.49 -4.33 13.21
C GLU A 238 9.46 -3.19 13.12
N VAL A 239 9.42 -2.49 11.99
CA VAL A 239 8.46 -1.41 11.74
C VAL A 239 7.03 -1.95 11.76
N VAL A 240 6.77 -3.03 11.01
CA VAL A 240 5.47 -3.69 10.97
C VAL A 240 5.06 -4.20 12.35
N LYS A 241 5.97 -4.86 13.07
CA LYS A 241 5.70 -5.32 14.44
C LYS A 241 5.27 -4.15 15.33
N THR A 242 6.00 -3.03 15.28
CA THR A 242 5.68 -1.81 16.02
C THR A 242 4.29 -1.28 15.67
N MET A 243 3.92 -1.28 14.39
CA MET A 243 2.61 -0.82 13.94
C MET A 243 1.47 -1.74 14.43
N ILE A 244 1.64 -3.05 14.29
CA ILE A 244 0.64 -4.04 14.73
C ILE A 244 0.50 -4.04 16.25
N ASP A 245 1.60 -3.99 17.00
CA ASP A 245 1.60 -3.88 18.47
C ASP A 245 0.83 -2.65 18.97
N HIS A 246 0.88 -1.55 18.21
CA HIS A 246 0.18 -0.33 18.56
C HIS A 246 -1.33 -0.41 18.27
N MET A 247 -1.74 -1.10 17.21
CA MET A 247 -3.15 -1.15 16.77
C MET A 247 -3.98 -2.25 17.41
N THR A 248 -3.36 -3.39 17.77
CA THR A 248 -4.12 -4.61 18.05
C THR A 248 -4.52 -4.72 19.52
N ASN A 249 -5.83 -4.80 19.76
CA ASN A 249 -6.38 -5.55 20.89
C ASN A 249 -6.49 -7.01 20.45
N THR A 250 -5.93 -7.92 21.23
CA THR A 250 -5.61 -9.33 20.89
C THR A 250 -6.81 -10.28 20.81
N ASP A 251 -8.05 -9.78 20.81
CA ASP A 251 -9.25 -10.61 20.98
C ASP A 251 -9.88 -11.05 19.63
N SER A 252 -9.18 -10.87 18.51
CA SER A 252 -9.71 -11.15 17.17
C SER A 252 -9.05 -12.34 16.50
N ASP A 253 -9.85 -13.36 16.17
CA ASP A 253 -9.36 -14.59 15.54
C ASP A 253 -9.12 -14.46 14.02
N ARG A 254 -9.78 -13.50 13.35
CA ARG A 254 -9.78 -13.39 11.89
C ARG A 254 -9.89 -11.96 11.37
N VAL A 255 -9.06 -11.62 10.39
CA VAL A 255 -8.96 -10.25 9.86
C VAL A 255 -8.83 -10.18 8.34
N VAL A 256 -9.20 -9.04 7.78
CA VAL A 256 -8.80 -8.55 6.46
C VAL A 256 -7.75 -7.46 6.64
N VAL A 257 -6.69 -7.49 5.83
CA VAL A 257 -5.56 -6.56 5.92
C VAL A 257 -5.41 -5.77 4.63
N CYS A 258 -5.18 -4.46 4.77
CA CYS A 258 -4.74 -3.58 3.70
C CYS A 258 -3.35 -3.02 3.99
N VAL A 259 -2.41 -3.32 3.10
CA VAL A 259 -1.06 -2.75 3.07
C VAL A 259 -1.06 -1.63 2.03
N ASN A 260 -1.29 -0.41 2.49
CA ASN A 260 -1.54 0.75 1.65
C ASN A 260 -0.28 1.60 1.47
N ASN A 261 0.17 1.74 0.24
CA ASN A 261 1.25 2.65 -0.15
C ASN A 261 0.75 4.10 -0.11
N LEU A 262 1.49 4.95 0.60
CA LEU A 262 1.15 6.37 0.72
C LEU A 262 1.59 7.19 -0.51
N GLY A 263 2.29 6.59 -1.47
CA GLY A 263 2.56 7.20 -2.76
C GLY A 263 3.81 6.66 -3.44
N ALA A 264 4.95 6.72 -2.74
CA ALA A 264 6.26 6.58 -3.37
C ALA A 264 7.09 5.34 -2.98
N LEU A 265 6.52 4.36 -2.27
CA LEU A 265 7.22 3.08 -2.08
C LEU A 265 7.21 2.24 -3.36
N SER A 266 8.30 1.51 -3.60
CA SER A 266 8.40 0.57 -4.72
C SER A 266 7.54 -0.68 -4.51
N CYS A 267 7.20 -1.37 -5.61
CA CYS A 267 6.50 -2.65 -5.52
C CYS A 267 7.29 -3.71 -4.72
N LEU A 268 8.63 -3.63 -4.77
CA LEU A 268 9.52 -4.49 -3.99
C LEU A 268 9.33 -4.25 -2.49
N GLU A 269 9.38 -3.00 -2.05
CA GLU A 269 9.15 -2.65 -0.64
C GLU A 269 7.75 -3.05 -0.17
N MET A 270 6.73 -2.81 -0.99
CA MET A 270 5.35 -3.21 -0.67
C MET A 270 5.20 -4.73 -0.50
N ALA A 271 5.90 -5.54 -1.29
CA ALA A 271 5.92 -6.99 -1.14
C ALA A 271 6.61 -7.43 0.17
N VAL A 272 7.71 -6.77 0.55
CA VAL A 272 8.41 -7.03 1.82
C VAL A 272 7.51 -6.69 3.01
N VAL A 273 6.85 -5.53 3.00
CA VAL A 273 5.94 -5.12 4.08
C VAL A 273 4.73 -6.04 4.17
N ALA A 274 4.16 -6.47 3.03
CA ALA A 274 3.05 -7.42 3.03
C ALA A 274 3.45 -8.77 3.65
N ARG A 275 4.62 -9.31 3.28
CA ARG A 275 5.17 -10.52 3.91
C ARG A 275 5.31 -10.34 5.42
N ALA A 276 5.96 -9.26 5.86
CA ALA A 276 6.18 -8.97 7.27
C ALA A 276 4.86 -8.87 8.04
N THR A 277 3.84 -8.25 7.45
CA THR A 277 2.51 -8.07 8.07
C THR A 277 1.79 -9.40 8.26
N ILE A 278 1.79 -10.25 7.24
CA ILE A 278 1.16 -11.58 7.31
C ILE A 278 1.85 -12.43 8.38
N ILE A 279 3.18 -12.53 8.35
CA ILE A 279 3.95 -13.32 9.34
C ILE A 279 3.72 -12.79 10.76
N CYS A 280 3.70 -11.46 10.94
CA CYS A 280 3.49 -10.86 12.25
C CYS A 280 2.12 -11.23 12.83
N LEU A 281 1.05 -11.16 12.04
CA LEU A 281 -0.30 -11.52 12.47
C LEU A 281 -0.44 -13.03 12.74
N GLU A 282 0.07 -13.87 11.85
CA GLU A 282 0.03 -15.33 12.02
C GLU A 282 0.80 -15.81 13.25
N SER A 283 1.93 -15.16 13.57
CA SER A 283 2.69 -15.46 14.79
C SER A 283 1.93 -15.16 16.09
N ARG A 284 0.86 -14.36 16.01
CA ARG A 284 -0.05 -14.07 17.13
C ARG A 284 -1.29 -14.97 17.14
N GLY A 285 -1.39 -15.94 16.23
CA GLY A 285 -2.57 -16.79 16.09
C GLY A 285 -3.74 -16.14 15.34
N VAL A 286 -3.55 -14.97 14.73
CA VAL A 286 -4.60 -14.28 13.95
C VAL A 286 -4.66 -14.85 12.53
N VAL A 287 -5.85 -15.23 12.07
CA VAL A 287 -6.08 -15.70 10.71
C VAL A 287 -6.23 -14.52 9.76
N VAL A 288 -5.34 -14.41 8.77
CA VAL A 288 -5.45 -13.44 7.68
C VAL A 288 -6.36 -14.03 6.59
N ALA A 289 -7.62 -13.60 6.57
CA ALA A 289 -8.61 -14.08 5.61
C ALA A 289 -8.37 -13.49 4.21
N ARG A 290 -8.08 -12.19 4.12
CA ARG A 290 -7.76 -11.50 2.86
C ARG A 290 -6.63 -10.52 3.09
N VAL A 291 -5.85 -10.29 2.04
CA VAL A 291 -4.84 -9.24 2.00
C VAL A 291 -4.99 -8.45 0.70
N MET A 292 -4.96 -7.13 0.81
CA MET A 292 -4.75 -6.22 -0.32
C MET A 292 -3.44 -5.47 -0.11
N SER A 293 -2.66 -5.29 -1.17
CA SER A 293 -1.39 -4.55 -1.14
C SER A 293 -1.28 -3.70 -2.40
N GLY A 294 -1.02 -2.40 -2.24
CA GLY A 294 -1.04 -1.43 -3.33
C GLY A 294 -1.32 -0.01 -2.83
N SER A 295 -1.62 0.90 -3.76
CA SER A 295 -1.98 2.29 -3.45
C SER A 295 -3.51 2.44 -3.44
N PHE A 296 -4.09 2.64 -2.26
CA PHE A 296 -5.54 2.71 -2.07
C PHE A 296 -6.00 4.07 -1.53
N MET A 297 -5.24 4.66 -0.61
CA MET A 297 -5.45 6.02 -0.14
C MET A 297 -4.09 6.67 0.07
N THR A 298 -3.64 7.43 -0.92
CA THR A 298 -2.30 8.00 -0.94
C THR A 298 -2.23 9.30 -0.14
N SER A 299 -1.03 9.86 -0.06
CA SER A 299 -0.73 11.22 0.37
C SER A 299 0.26 11.80 -0.65
N LEU A 300 -0.23 12.01 -1.88
CA LEU A 300 0.57 12.40 -3.04
C LEU A 300 1.79 11.48 -3.22
N GLU A 301 3.01 12.03 -3.21
CA GLU A 301 4.27 11.30 -3.36
C GLU A 301 4.96 10.95 -2.04
N MET A 302 4.23 10.90 -0.93
CA MET A 302 4.77 10.48 0.36
C MET A 302 5.37 9.08 0.26
N ALA A 303 6.66 8.92 0.56
CA ALA A 303 7.24 7.60 0.73
C ALA A 303 6.79 7.08 2.10
N GLY A 304 5.98 6.04 2.13
CA GLY A 304 5.44 5.50 3.36
C GLY A 304 4.39 4.44 3.12
N VAL A 305 4.00 3.76 4.19
CA VAL A 305 2.99 2.71 4.17
C VAL A 305 2.04 2.87 5.35
N SER A 306 0.79 2.50 5.15
CA SER A 306 -0.16 2.32 6.25
C SER A 306 -0.72 0.90 6.24
N LEU A 307 -0.96 0.39 7.44
CA LEU A 307 -1.59 -0.90 7.65
C LEU A 307 -2.99 -0.63 8.18
N SER A 308 -4.01 -1.07 7.46
CA SER A 308 -5.39 -1.11 7.97
C SER A 308 -5.78 -2.56 8.22
N VAL A 309 -6.33 -2.84 9.40
CA VAL A 309 -6.81 -4.16 9.81
C VAL A 309 -8.29 -4.04 10.14
N MET A 310 -9.11 -4.93 9.58
CA MET A 310 -10.53 -5.05 9.87
C MET A 310 -10.83 -6.45 10.40
N THR A 311 -11.41 -6.54 11.60
CA THR A 311 -11.93 -7.81 12.14
C THR A 311 -13.11 -8.28 11.31
N VAL A 312 -13.18 -9.57 10.99
CA VAL A 312 -14.25 -10.10 10.14
C VAL A 312 -14.88 -11.37 10.69
N ASP A 313 -16.21 -11.39 10.63
CA ASP A 313 -17.02 -12.61 10.66
C ASP A 313 -17.35 -13.07 9.23
N GLN A 314 -18.17 -14.12 9.10
CA GLN A 314 -18.54 -14.65 7.78
C GLN A 314 -19.40 -13.68 6.96
N GLU A 315 -20.26 -12.90 7.61
CA GLU A 315 -21.10 -11.92 6.93
C GLU A 315 -20.26 -10.76 6.37
N THR A 316 -19.38 -10.20 7.18
CA THR A 316 -18.47 -9.11 6.80
C THR A 316 -17.54 -9.56 5.68
N LEU A 317 -17.03 -10.80 5.75
CA LEU A 317 -16.19 -11.37 4.69
C LEU A 317 -16.97 -11.57 3.39
N ARG A 318 -18.24 -12.02 3.45
CA ARG A 318 -19.13 -12.13 2.28
C ARG A 318 -19.35 -10.79 1.59
N LEU A 319 -19.60 -9.73 2.37
CA LEU A 319 -19.77 -8.37 1.85
C LEU A 319 -18.47 -7.82 1.26
N PHE A 320 -17.32 -8.12 1.89
CA PHE A 320 -16.01 -7.75 1.36
C PHE A 320 -15.73 -8.43 0.01
N ASP A 321 -16.08 -9.71 -0.12
CA ASP A 321 -15.88 -10.51 -1.35
C ASP A 321 -16.91 -10.21 -2.46
N ALA A 322 -17.97 -9.46 -2.17
CA ALA A 322 -18.98 -9.10 -3.18
C ALA A 322 -18.33 -8.35 -4.36
N LYS A 323 -18.80 -8.60 -5.58
CA LYS A 323 -18.23 -7.97 -6.79
C LYS A 323 -18.47 -6.46 -6.78
N THR A 324 -17.58 -5.73 -7.45
CA THR A 324 -17.71 -4.30 -7.71
C THR A 324 -17.17 -3.95 -9.08
N SER A 325 -17.73 -2.91 -9.71
CA SER A 325 -17.21 -2.35 -10.97
C SER A 325 -16.27 -1.15 -10.76
N ALA A 326 -15.96 -0.79 -9.51
CA ALA A 326 -15.07 0.31 -9.20
C ALA A 326 -13.65 0.10 -9.77
N PRO A 327 -13.12 1.04 -10.57
CA PRO A 327 -11.90 0.83 -11.36
C PRO A 327 -10.63 0.66 -10.52
N ALA A 328 -10.59 1.19 -9.31
CA ALA A 328 -9.44 1.08 -8.41
C ALA A 328 -9.60 -0.03 -7.35
N TRP A 329 -10.71 -0.79 -7.36
CA TRP A 329 -10.82 -1.95 -6.49
C TRP A 329 -9.97 -3.11 -7.05
N PRO A 330 -9.02 -3.66 -6.28
CA PRO A 330 -8.14 -4.70 -6.78
C PRO A 330 -8.91 -5.99 -7.07
N ASN A 331 -8.47 -6.75 -8.08
CA ASN A 331 -8.99 -8.08 -8.33
C ASN A 331 -8.46 -9.08 -7.29
N LEU A 332 -9.13 -9.16 -6.15
CA LEU A 332 -8.71 -9.99 -5.02
C LEU A 332 -9.22 -11.43 -5.15
N SER A 333 -8.39 -12.37 -4.70
CA SER A 333 -8.82 -13.75 -4.48
C SER A 333 -9.67 -13.86 -3.21
N SER A 334 -10.70 -14.69 -3.25
CA SER A 334 -11.49 -15.09 -2.07
C SER A 334 -10.88 -16.28 -1.30
N VAL A 335 -9.63 -16.64 -1.59
CA VAL A 335 -8.91 -17.69 -0.87
C VAL A 335 -8.31 -17.12 0.43
N CYS A 336 -8.40 -17.89 1.51
CA CYS A 336 -7.76 -17.54 2.77
C CYS A 336 -6.24 -17.46 2.62
N VAL A 337 -5.61 -16.40 3.13
CA VAL A 337 -4.15 -16.23 3.05
C VAL A 337 -3.47 -17.18 4.02
N SER A 338 -3.95 -17.22 5.27
CA SER A 338 -3.39 -18.11 6.28
C SER A 338 -3.71 -19.57 6.03
N GLY A 339 -2.75 -20.44 6.37
CA GLY A 339 -2.87 -21.91 6.23
C GLY A 339 -2.68 -22.44 4.80
N ARG A 340 -2.41 -21.57 3.81
CA ARG A 340 -2.13 -22.01 2.44
C ARG A 340 -0.66 -22.43 2.28
N SER A 341 -0.41 -23.47 1.47
CA SER A 341 0.94 -23.71 0.96
C SER A 341 1.24 -22.69 -0.14
N PHE A 342 2.37 -22.01 -0.04
CA PHE A 342 2.85 -21.04 -1.02
C PHE A 342 4.29 -21.32 -1.47
N ILE A 343 4.87 -22.44 -1.01
CA ILE A 343 6.19 -22.92 -1.41
C ILE A 343 5.99 -24.18 -2.23
N THR A 344 6.57 -24.19 -3.43
CA THR A 344 6.69 -25.37 -4.26
C THR A 344 8.15 -25.78 -4.29
N GLU A 345 8.44 -27.03 -3.99
CA GLU A 345 9.81 -27.54 -4.04
C GLU A 345 10.34 -27.57 -5.47
N ALA A 346 11.63 -27.23 -5.63
CA ALA A 346 12.29 -27.33 -6.91
C ALA A 346 12.45 -28.81 -7.30
N PRO A 347 12.38 -29.15 -8.61
CA PRO A 347 12.64 -30.50 -9.06
C PRO A 347 14.10 -30.89 -8.76
N GLU A 348 14.34 -32.16 -8.46
CA GLU A 348 15.69 -32.70 -8.36
C GLU A 348 16.41 -32.53 -9.70
N MET A 349 17.45 -31.71 -9.73
CA MET A 349 18.33 -31.60 -10.89
C MET A 349 19.38 -32.72 -10.85
N SER A 350 19.59 -33.39 -11.98
CA SER A 350 20.69 -34.35 -12.12
C SER A 350 22.03 -33.67 -11.83
N PRO A 351 22.93 -34.30 -11.05
CA PRO A 351 24.20 -33.69 -10.66
C PRO A 351 24.99 -33.29 -11.89
N ARG A 352 25.51 -32.06 -11.90
CA ARG A 352 26.37 -31.61 -13.00
C ARG A 352 27.68 -32.40 -12.96
N PRO A 353 28.40 -32.57 -14.08
CA PRO A 353 29.73 -33.18 -14.09
C PRO A 353 30.69 -32.54 -13.07
N GLN A 354 30.51 -31.24 -12.83
CA GLN A 354 31.25 -30.46 -11.83
C GLN A 354 30.92 -30.92 -10.39
N ASP A 355 29.67 -31.24 -10.05
CA ASP A 355 29.24 -31.75 -8.72
C ASP A 355 29.95 -33.05 -8.32
N HIS A 356 30.26 -33.91 -9.30
CA HIS A 356 31.02 -35.14 -9.07
C HIS A 356 32.50 -34.87 -8.73
N THR A 357 33.07 -33.76 -9.21
CA THR A 357 34.42 -33.33 -8.81
C THR A 357 34.45 -32.74 -7.41
N HIS A 358 33.40 -32.02 -6.99
CA HIS A 358 33.28 -31.47 -5.63
C HIS A 358 33.32 -32.56 -4.53
N LYS A 359 32.72 -33.73 -4.76
CA LYS A 359 32.69 -34.82 -3.76
C LYS A 359 33.97 -35.68 -3.70
N LYS A 360 34.85 -35.62 -4.72
CA LYS A 360 36.05 -36.49 -4.83
C LYS A 360 37.39 -35.80 -4.57
N VAL A 361 37.47 -34.47 -4.53
CA VAL A 361 38.75 -33.77 -4.29
C VAL A 361 39.02 -33.66 -2.79
N ARG A 362 39.64 -34.70 -2.21
CA ARG A 362 40.17 -34.69 -0.83
C ARG A 362 41.69 -34.50 -0.76
N ILE A 363 42.37 -34.38 -1.90
CA ILE A 363 43.83 -34.36 -1.94
C ILE A 363 44.29 -32.92 -2.15
N GLN A 364 44.83 -32.34 -1.09
CA GLN A 364 45.55 -31.08 -1.13
C GLN A 364 46.82 -31.28 -1.97
N GLY A 365 47.03 -30.42 -2.97
CA GLY A 365 48.27 -30.41 -3.75
C GLY A 365 49.21 -29.29 -3.31
N PRO A 366 50.44 -29.26 -3.86
CA PRO A 366 51.46 -28.27 -3.50
C PRO A 366 51.01 -26.82 -3.69
N LEU A 367 50.11 -26.58 -4.66
CA LEU A 367 49.59 -25.25 -4.99
C LEU A 367 48.36 -24.84 -4.17
N SER A 368 47.72 -25.77 -3.47
CA SER A 368 46.47 -25.49 -2.72
C SER A 368 46.61 -24.35 -1.70
N PRO A 369 47.69 -24.25 -0.88
CA PRO A 369 47.83 -23.15 0.07
C PRO A 369 47.94 -21.77 -0.61
N VAL A 370 48.66 -21.71 -1.73
CA VAL A 370 48.86 -20.47 -2.49
C VAL A 370 47.56 -20.03 -3.15
N MET A 371 46.84 -20.96 -3.79
CA MET A 371 45.54 -20.66 -4.41
C MET A 371 44.49 -20.27 -3.38
N ARG A 372 44.46 -20.90 -2.21
CA ARG A 372 43.59 -20.48 -1.08
C ARG A 372 43.88 -19.03 -0.70
N LYS A 373 45.15 -18.67 -0.50
CA LYS A 373 45.55 -17.31 -0.12
C LYS A 373 45.16 -16.29 -1.20
N ALA A 374 45.33 -16.64 -2.47
CA ALA A 374 44.92 -15.81 -3.60
C ALA A 374 43.40 -15.58 -3.62
N LEU A 375 42.59 -16.64 -3.49
CA LEU A 375 41.14 -16.53 -3.46
C LEU A 375 40.64 -15.68 -2.30
N VAL A 376 41.17 -15.89 -1.10
CA VAL A 376 40.83 -15.07 0.06
C VAL A 376 41.12 -13.59 -0.25
N LYS A 377 42.29 -13.27 -0.80
CA LYS A 377 42.64 -11.89 -1.13
C LYS A 377 41.75 -11.30 -2.23
N VAL A 378 41.40 -12.07 -3.25
CA VAL A 378 40.49 -11.64 -4.32
C VAL A 378 39.10 -11.35 -3.74
N CYS A 379 38.53 -12.29 -2.98
CA CYS A 379 37.20 -12.13 -2.40
C CYS A 379 37.13 -10.94 -1.45
N THR A 380 38.12 -10.76 -0.57
CA THR A 380 38.19 -9.60 0.32
C THR A 380 38.27 -8.29 -0.47
N THR A 381 39.10 -8.24 -1.53
CA THR A 381 39.21 -7.04 -2.38
C THR A 381 37.88 -6.72 -3.08
N LEU A 382 37.18 -7.73 -3.60
CA LEU A 382 35.88 -7.52 -4.26
C LEU A 382 34.83 -6.97 -3.29
N LEU A 383 34.80 -7.47 -2.05
CA LEU A 383 33.91 -6.97 -1.01
C LEU A 383 34.26 -5.54 -0.57
N GLU A 384 35.55 -5.22 -0.43
CA GLU A 384 36.03 -3.86 -0.12
C GLU A 384 35.68 -2.86 -1.24
N LYS A 385 35.67 -3.32 -2.50
CA LYS A 385 35.40 -2.51 -3.69
C LYS A 385 33.94 -2.46 -4.11
N GLN A 386 33.03 -3.09 -3.36
CA GLN A 386 31.62 -3.21 -3.73
C GLN A 386 30.99 -1.87 -4.12
N GLU A 387 31.07 -0.84 -3.26
CA GLU A 387 30.41 0.45 -3.54
C GLU A 387 31.13 1.25 -4.63
N GLU A 388 32.46 1.12 -4.74
CA GLU A 388 33.22 1.75 -5.82
C GLU A 388 32.82 1.18 -7.18
N LEU A 389 32.67 -0.14 -7.28
CA LEU A 389 32.19 -0.80 -8.50
C LEU A 389 30.75 -0.40 -8.83
N ASN A 390 29.84 -0.36 -7.85
CA ASN A 390 28.49 0.17 -8.07
C ASN A 390 28.50 1.63 -8.51
N ALA A 391 29.38 2.46 -7.96
CA ALA A 391 29.46 3.88 -8.32
C ALA A 391 29.92 4.09 -9.76
N LEU A 392 30.94 3.32 -10.20
CA LEU A 392 31.37 3.31 -11.59
C LEU A 392 30.28 2.81 -12.52
N ASP A 393 29.59 1.74 -12.12
CA ASP A 393 28.54 1.13 -12.91
C ASP A 393 27.30 2.03 -13.01
N ARG A 394 26.91 2.75 -11.94
CA ARG A 394 25.82 3.76 -12.00
C ARG A 394 26.05 4.86 -13.04
N ALA A 395 27.30 5.09 -13.46
CA ALA A 395 27.60 6.09 -14.48
C ALA A 395 27.22 5.65 -15.91
N SER A 396 27.13 4.34 -16.18
CA SER A 396 26.91 3.82 -17.54
C SER A 396 26.08 2.52 -17.65
N GLY A 397 25.71 1.94 -16.52
CA GLY A 397 25.00 0.66 -16.36
C GLY A 397 23.85 0.77 -15.34
N ASP A 398 23.55 -0.32 -14.66
CA ASP A 398 22.43 -0.43 -13.70
C ASP A 398 22.85 -0.20 -12.24
N GLY A 399 24.16 -0.17 -11.96
CA GLY A 399 24.69 0.21 -10.66
C GLY A 399 24.75 -0.93 -9.67
N ASP A 400 24.73 -2.18 -10.16
CA ASP A 400 24.72 -3.39 -9.34
C ASP A 400 25.99 -4.25 -9.47
N CYS A 401 26.92 -3.88 -10.37
CA CYS A 401 28.11 -4.67 -10.66
C CYS A 401 28.88 -5.08 -9.39
N GLY A 402 29.06 -4.16 -8.43
CA GLY A 402 29.70 -4.45 -7.16
C GLY A 402 28.91 -5.43 -6.30
N ASN A 403 27.59 -5.28 -6.21
CA ASN A 403 26.71 -6.22 -5.52
C ASN A 403 26.80 -7.63 -6.12
N THR A 404 26.79 -7.72 -7.44
CA THR A 404 26.88 -8.98 -8.20
C THR A 404 28.21 -9.70 -7.95
N HIS A 405 29.34 -8.98 -7.97
CA HIS A 405 30.64 -9.54 -7.62
C HIS A 405 30.78 -9.89 -6.13
N ALA A 406 30.15 -9.12 -5.23
CA ALA A 406 30.13 -9.40 -3.81
C ALA A 406 29.40 -10.71 -3.48
N GLN A 407 28.34 -11.06 -4.23
CA GLN A 407 27.64 -12.35 -4.09
C GLN A 407 28.57 -13.52 -4.43
N ALA A 408 29.30 -13.45 -5.55
CA ALA A 408 30.28 -14.47 -5.92
C ALA A 408 31.41 -14.57 -4.87
N ALA A 409 31.93 -13.44 -4.39
CA ALA A 409 32.97 -13.42 -3.37
C ALA A 409 32.53 -14.09 -2.06
N LYS A 410 31.29 -13.82 -1.59
CA LYS A 410 30.71 -14.46 -0.40
C LYS A 410 30.55 -15.97 -0.60
N ALA A 411 29.99 -16.38 -1.74
CA ALA A 411 29.82 -17.79 -2.07
C ALA A 411 31.15 -18.57 -2.09
N ILE A 412 32.20 -17.96 -2.65
CA ILE A 412 33.55 -18.55 -2.66
C ILE A 412 34.12 -18.62 -1.24
N GLN A 413 33.94 -17.56 -0.43
CA GLN A 413 34.39 -17.57 0.96
C GLN A 413 33.69 -18.63 1.81
N GLU A 414 32.37 -18.80 1.67
CA GLU A 414 31.58 -19.86 2.31
C GLU A 414 32.08 -21.24 1.85
N TRP A 415 32.26 -21.44 0.54
CA TRP A 415 32.80 -22.69 0.01
C TRP A 415 34.18 -23.02 0.59
N LEU A 416 35.06 -22.02 0.74
CA LEU A 416 36.40 -22.19 1.31
C LEU A 416 36.42 -22.61 2.78
N GLN A 417 35.34 -22.39 3.55
CA GLN A 417 35.25 -22.80 4.95
C GLN A 417 35.14 -24.33 5.08
N ASP A 418 34.32 -24.94 4.23
CA ASP A 418 33.99 -26.37 4.34
C ASP A 418 34.69 -27.27 3.31
N HIS A 419 35.49 -26.69 2.40
CA HIS A 419 36.13 -27.43 1.30
C HIS A 419 37.65 -27.25 1.22
N VAL A 420 38.30 -28.28 0.68
CA VAL A 420 39.73 -28.28 0.36
C VAL A 420 39.93 -27.71 -1.05
N VAL A 421 40.78 -26.69 -1.17
CA VAL A 421 41.17 -26.14 -2.47
C VAL A 421 41.93 -27.21 -3.27
N PRO A 422 41.47 -27.59 -4.48
CA PRO A 422 42.15 -28.56 -5.33
C PRO A 422 43.60 -28.18 -5.58
N GLY A 423 44.51 -29.16 -5.66
CA GLY A 423 45.90 -28.92 -6.05
C GLY A 423 46.09 -28.54 -7.53
N CYS A 424 45.06 -28.77 -8.35
CA CYS A 424 45.05 -28.54 -9.79
C CYS A 424 44.25 -27.26 -10.13
N PRO A 425 44.86 -26.25 -10.79
CA PRO A 425 44.17 -25.02 -11.17
C PRO A 425 42.93 -25.23 -12.03
N GLY A 426 42.95 -26.18 -12.98
CA GLY A 426 41.78 -26.45 -13.85
C GLY A 426 40.57 -27.01 -13.09
N GLN A 427 40.82 -27.83 -12.05
CA GLN A 427 39.76 -28.31 -11.16
C GLN A 427 39.21 -27.16 -10.32
N LEU A 428 40.09 -26.30 -9.78
CA LEU A 428 39.65 -25.12 -9.04
C LEU A 428 38.82 -24.17 -9.92
N LEU A 429 39.23 -23.89 -11.15
CA LEU A 429 38.46 -23.05 -12.07
C LEU A 429 37.09 -23.65 -12.41
N SER A 430 36.99 -24.99 -12.51
CA SER A 430 35.70 -25.66 -12.71
C SER A 430 34.77 -25.53 -11.50
N VAL A 431 35.30 -25.63 -10.28
CA VAL A 431 34.57 -25.37 -9.03
C VAL A 431 34.07 -23.93 -8.98
N LEU A 432 34.95 -22.97 -9.27
CA LEU A 432 34.60 -21.55 -9.25
C LEU A 432 33.56 -21.20 -10.31
N ALA A 433 33.67 -21.78 -11.52
CA ALA A 433 32.67 -21.60 -12.57
C ALA A 433 31.28 -22.05 -12.12
N GLY A 434 31.18 -23.19 -11.43
CA GLY A 434 29.92 -23.67 -10.85
C GLY A 434 29.36 -22.71 -9.79
N LEU A 435 30.20 -22.24 -8.86
CA LEU A 435 29.80 -21.30 -7.81
C LEU A 435 29.33 -19.95 -8.38
N VAL A 436 30.08 -19.41 -9.35
CA VAL A 436 29.73 -18.15 -10.02
C VAL A 436 28.43 -18.33 -10.80
N GLN A 437 28.29 -19.39 -11.59
CA GLN A 437 27.07 -19.67 -12.35
C GLN A 437 25.83 -19.82 -11.46
N GLU A 438 25.98 -20.34 -10.25
CA GLU A 438 24.86 -20.52 -9.32
C GLU A 438 24.50 -19.24 -8.55
N LYS A 439 25.49 -18.43 -8.19
CA LYS A 439 25.31 -17.31 -7.24
C LYS A 439 25.41 -15.93 -7.87
N MET A 440 25.84 -15.83 -9.12
CA MET A 440 26.03 -14.58 -9.84
C MET A 440 25.11 -14.57 -11.07
N GLY A 441 24.15 -13.64 -11.08
CA GLY A 441 23.20 -13.49 -12.18
C GLY A 441 23.74 -12.61 -13.31
N GLY A 442 22.89 -12.41 -14.34
CA GLY A 442 23.16 -11.48 -15.44
C GLY A 442 24.31 -11.89 -16.36
N SER A 443 24.74 -10.97 -17.21
CA SER A 443 25.87 -11.17 -18.12
C SER A 443 27.21 -11.25 -17.40
N SER A 444 27.30 -10.76 -16.15
CA SER A 444 28.53 -10.85 -15.37
C SER A 444 28.78 -12.26 -14.81
N GLY A 445 27.72 -13.04 -14.56
CA GLY A 445 27.83 -14.43 -14.12
C GLY A 445 27.97 -15.45 -15.25
N ALA A 446 27.47 -15.12 -16.46
CA ALA A 446 27.57 -15.95 -17.67
C ALA A 446 28.96 -15.85 -18.32
#